data_AF-A0A9R0RTD0-F1
#
_entry.id   AF-A0A9R0RTD0-F1
#
_cell.length_a   1.000
_cell.length_b   1.000
_cell.length_c   1.000
_cell.angle_alpha   90.00
_cell.angle_beta   90.00
_cell.angle_gamma   90.00
#
_symmetry.space_group_name_H-M   'P 1'
#
loop_
_entity.id
_entity.type
_entity.pdbx_description
1 polymer ?
#
loop_
_entity_poly.entity_id
_entity_poly.type
_entity_poly.pdbx_seq_one_letter_code
_entity_poly.pdbx_strand_id
1 'polypeptide(L)'
;MDHAADTFRTDLMTITRHVLNEQSRHPESRGDLTILLSHIVLGCKFVASAVNKAGLAKLTGLAGETNVQGEEQKKLDVLSNEVFVNALVSSGRTCVLVSEEDEKATFVDPKLRGKYCVCFDPLDGSSNIDCGVSIGTIFGIYMIKNQDTVTLEEVLQPGKDMIAAGYCMYGSSCTLVLSTGNGVNGFTLDPSLGEFIMTHPDIKIPPKGKIYSVNEGNAKNWDTPTAKYVEKCKYPTDGSSPKSLRYIGR
;
A
#
# COMPACT_ATOMS: atom_id res chain seq x y z
N MET A 1 12.63 -22.00 -7.29
CA MET A 1 11.92 -21.57 -8.51
C MET A 1 12.98 -21.30 -9.54
N ASP A 2 12.82 -21.86 -10.72
CA ASP A 2 13.85 -21.92 -11.76
C ASP A 2 14.02 -20.54 -12.41
N HIS A 3 15.03 -19.78 -11.97
CA HIS A 3 15.29 -18.41 -12.45
C HIS A 3 15.91 -18.36 -13.86
N ALA A 4 16.10 -19.51 -14.51
CA ALA A 4 16.77 -19.61 -15.80
C ALA A 4 15.85 -19.43 -17.04
N ALA A 5 14.53 -19.32 -16.86
CA ALA A 5 13.57 -19.34 -17.99
C ALA A 5 13.03 -17.96 -18.44
N ASP A 6 13.28 -16.87 -17.71
CA ASP A 6 12.46 -15.64 -17.84
C ASP A 6 13.12 -14.46 -18.57
N THR A 7 14.35 -14.59 -19.08
CA THR A 7 15.09 -13.46 -19.67
C THR A 7 14.54 -12.98 -21.03
N PHE A 8 13.57 -13.69 -21.63
CA PHE A 8 12.96 -13.36 -22.93
C PHE A 8 11.44 -13.53 -22.97
N ARG A 9 10.73 -13.25 -21.87
CA ARG A 9 9.25 -13.22 -21.90
C ARG A 9 8.76 -12.04 -22.72
N THR A 10 8.16 -12.31 -23.89
CA THR A 10 7.51 -11.30 -24.73
C THR A 10 6.03 -11.10 -24.42
N ASP A 11 5.37 -12.10 -23.80
CA ASP A 11 3.99 -12.00 -23.35
C ASP A 11 3.96 -11.55 -21.88
N LEU A 12 3.99 -10.24 -21.68
CA LEU A 12 4.02 -9.63 -20.35
C LEU A 12 2.58 -9.45 -19.80
N MET A 13 2.37 -9.91 -18.58
CA MET A 13 1.14 -9.63 -17.83
C MET A 13 1.33 -8.35 -17.00
N THR A 14 0.97 -7.20 -17.56
CA THR A 14 0.99 -5.94 -16.82
C THR A 14 -0.16 -5.89 -15.81
N ILE A 15 -0.02 -5.05 -14.78
CA ILE A 15 -1.11 -4.82 -13.82
C ILE A 15 -2.39 -4.33 -14.52
N THR A 16 -2.27 -3.44 -15.51
CA THR A 16 -3.40 -2.96 -16.30
C THR A 16 -4.10 -4.09 -17.04
N ARG A 17 -3.33 -4.98 -17.69
CA ARG A 17 -3.89 -6.17 -18.36
C ARG A 17 -4.56 -7.11 -17.36
N HIS A 18 -3.94 -7.34 -16.20
CA HIS A 18 -4.51 -8.18 -15.15
C HIS A 18 -5.85 -7.63 -14.65
N VAL A 19 -5.92 -6.34 -14.33
CA VAL A 19 -7.15 -5.69 -13.85
C VAL A 19 -8.25 -5.70 -14.92
N LEU A 20 -7.91 -5.48 -16.20
CA LEU A 20 -8.86 -5.60 -17.30
C LEU A 20 -9.39 -7.02 -17.46
N ASN A 21 -8.52 -8.04 -17.31
CA ASN A 21 -8.94 -9.44 -17.34
C ASN A 21 -9.90 -9.74 -16.17
N GLU A 22 -9.60 -9.28 -14.95
CA GLU A 22 -10.50 -9.45 -13.80
C GLU A 22 -11.83 -8.70 -13.99
N GLN A 23 -11.82 -7.50 -14.59
CA GLN A 23 -13.04 -6.80 -14.93
C GLN A 23 -13.92 -7.61 -15.89
N SER A 24 -13.34 -8.25 -16.91
CA SER A 24 -14.10 -9.03 -17.90
C SER A 24 -14.86 -10.22 -17.29
N ARG A 25 -14.47 -10.65 -16.10
CA ARG A 25 -15.13 -11.72 -15.33
C ARG A 25 -16.38 -11.23 -14.58
N HIS A 26 -16.61 -9.93 -14.52
CA HIS A 26 -17.72 -9.27 -13.83
C HIS A 26 -18.54 -8.44 -14.82
N PRO A 27 -19.58 -9.02 -15.48
CA PRO A 27 -20.34 -8.37 -16.55
C PRO A 27 -20.98 -7.02 -16.16
N GLU A 28 -21.26 -6.83 -14.88
CA GLU A 28 -21.81 -5.61 -14.29
C GLU A 28 -20.76 -4.49 -14.12
N SER A 29 -19.46 -4.81 -14.23
CA SER A 29 -18.38 -3.88 -14.00
C SER A 29 -18.13 -2.97 -15.21
N ARG A 30 -18.40 -1.67 -15.02
CA ARG A 30 -18.26 -0.63 -16.06
C ARG A 30 -16.83 -0.07 -16.21
N GLY A 31 -15.85 -0.66 -15.51
CA GLY A 31 -14.44 -0.25 -15.57
C GLY A 31 -14.05 0.91 -14.65
N ASP A 32 -14.96 1.39 -13.79
CA ASP A 32 -14.65 2.43 -12.81
C ASP A 32 -13.49 2.04 -11.90
N LEU A 33 -13.46 0.79 -11.41
CA LEU A 33 -12.37 0.29 -10.56
C LEU A 33 -11.04 0.22 -11.33
N THR A 34 -11.07 -0.15 -12.61
CA THR A 34 -9.88 -0.20 -13.47
C THR A 34 -9.26 1.19 -13.65
N ILE A 35 -10.10 2.20 -13.87
CA ILE A 35 -9.65 3.60 -13.97
C ILE A 35 -9.04 4.05 -12.65
N LEU A 36 -9.72 3.77 -11.53
CA LEU A 36 -9.22 4.11 -10.19
C LEU A 36 -7.85 3.46 -9.90
N LEU A 37 -7.72 2.16 -10.13
CA LEU A 37 -6.48 1.42 -9.92
C LEU A 37 -5.35 1.95 -10.81
N SER A 38 -5.65 2.38 -12.03
CA SER A 38 -4.65 3.01 -12.91
C SER A 38 -4.09 4.31 -12.33
N HIS A 39 -4.91 5.10 -11.63
CA HIS A 39 -4.47 6.33 -10.96
C HIS A 39 -3.70 6.04 -9.67
N ILE A 40 -4.05 4.99 -8.93
CA ILE A 40 -3.25 4.50 -7.79
C ILE A 40 -1.87 4.05 -8.28
N VAL A 41 -1.81 3.30 -9.38
CA VAL A 41 -0.56 2.86 -10.01
C VAL A 41 0.29 4.05 -10.45
N LEU A 42 -0.32 5.10 -11.00
CA LEU A 42 0.38 6.35 -11.34
C LEU A 42 1.00 7.00 -10.09
N GLY A 43 0.24 7.12 -9.00
CA GLY A 43 0.73 7.62 -7.72
C GLY A 43 1.93 6.82 -7.21
N CYS A 44 1.84 5.48 -7.25
CA CYS A 44 2.93 4.59 -6.86
C CYS A 44 4.20 4.80 -7.73
N LYS A 45 4.06 4.95 -9.05
CA LYS A 45 5.20 5.23 -9.94
C LYS A 45 5.84 6.57 -9.63
N PHE A 46 5.03 7.59 -9.34
CA PHE A 46 5.52 8.92 -8.99
C PHE A 46 6.33 8.86 -7.69
N VAL A 47 5.76 8.29 -6.63
CA VAL A 47 6.42 8.16 -5.33
C VAL A 47 7.70 7.33 -5.46
N ALA A 48 7.67 6.20 -6.17
CA ALA A 48 8.87 5.40 -6.45
C ALA A 48 9.99 6.23 -7.11
N SER A 49 9.67 7.08 -8.09
CA SER A 49 10.63 7.99 -8.71
C SER A 49 11.14 9.06 -7.74
N ALA A 50 10.27 9.62 -6.90
CA ALA A 50 10.63 10.65 -5.93
C ALA A 50 11.56 10.10 -4.83
N VAL A 51 11.22 8.94 -4.26
CA VAL A 51 12.03 8.21 -3.27
C VAL A 51 13.42 7.91 -3.81
N ASN A 52 13.52 7.37 -5.03
CA ASN A 52 14.80 7.06 -5.67
C ASN A 52 15.71 8.29 -5.92
N LYS A 53 15.12 9.49 -5.93
CA LYS A 53 15.83 10.76 -6.14
C LYS A 53 15.93 11.60 -4.88
N ALA A 54 15.43 11.12 -3.74
CA ALA A 54 15.21 11.95 -2.57
C ALA A 54 16.50 12.60 -2.05
N GLY A 55 17.59 11.83 -1.99
CA GLY A 55 18.91 12.34 -1.59
C GLY A 55 19.54 13.32 -2.58
N LEU A 56 19.24 13.21 -3.88
CA LEU A 56 19.75 14.12 -4.92
C LEU A 56 18.95 15.42 -4.99
N ALA A 57 17.63 15.32 -4.85
CA ALA A 57 16.69 16.43 -4.97
C ALA A 57 16.46 17.19 -3.65
N LYS A 58 17.21 16.87 -2.58
CA LYS A 58 17.06 17.42 -1.22
C LYS A 58 15.62 17.29 -0.68
N LEU A 59 14.96 16.18 -1.00
CA LEU A 59 13.59 15.86 -0.57
C LEU A 59 13.53 15.22 0.82
N THR A 60 14.68 14.85 1.40
CA THR A 60 14.81 14.20 2.72
C THR A 60 14.88 15.20 3.89
N GLY A 61 14.28 16.38 3.74
CA GLY A 61 14.32 17.45 4.74
C GLY A 61 12.93 17.80 5.28
N LEU A 62 12.91 18.54 6.39
CA LEU A 62 11.70 19.03 7.04
C LEU A 62 10.90 19.94 6.10
N ALA A 63 9.58 19.72 6.01
CA ALA A 63 8.67 20.62 5.33
C ALA A 63 8.41 21.91 6.12
N GLY A 64 8.76 21.92 7.42
CA GLY A 64 8.56 23.07 8.31
C GLY A 64 7.19 23.09 9.00
N GLU A 65 6.32 22.12 8.71
CA GLU A 65 5.02 21.94 9.35
C GLU A 65 5.03 20.68 10.23
N THR A 66 4.39 20.76 11.40
CA THR A 66 4.20 19.63 12.33
C THR A 66 2.80 19.07 12.07
N ASN A 67 2.69 17.76 11.80
CA ASN A 67 1.40 17.14 11.50
C ASN A 67 0.49 17.06 12.74
N VAL A 68 -0.79 16.70 12.53
CA VAL A 68 -1.79 16.58 13.61
C VAL A 68 -1.52 15.47 14.63
N GLN A 69 -0.56 14.60 14.33
CA GLN A 69 -0.08 13.52 15.22
C GLN A 69 1.18 13.95 16.00
N GLY A 70 1.68 15.17 15.80
CA GLY A 70 2.84 15.72 16.50
C GLY A 70 4.20 15.32 15.91
N GLU A 71 4.23 14.77 14.70
CA GLU A 71 5.44 14.38 13.98
C GLU A 71 5.92 15.48 13.02
N GLU A 72 7.23 15.55 12.80
CA GLU A 72 7.85 16.47 11.84
C GLU A 72 7.59 16.01 10.41
N GLN A 73 6.75 16.74 9.66
CA GLN A 73 6.35 16.33 8.32
C GLN A 73 7.52 16.45 7.34
N LYS A 74 7.89 15.35 6.67
CA LYS A 74 8.96 15.38 5.67
C LYS A 74 8.39 15.89 4.35
N LYS A 75 9.20 16.58 3.56
CA LYS A 75 8.79 17.08 2.23
C LYS A 75 8.25 16.00 1.31
N LEU A 76 8.69 14.75 1.50
CA LEU A 76 8.27 13.62 0.69
C LEU A 76 6.86 13.12 1.08
N ASP A 77 6.47 13.29 2.34
CA ASP A 77 5.13 12.93 2.84
C ASP A 77 4.08 13.85 2.21
N VAL A 78 4.29 15.16 2.30
CA VAL A 78 3.45 16.19 1.66
C VAL A 78 3.33 15.95 0.17
N LEU A 79 4.47 15.74 -0.51
CA LEU A 79 4.49 15.50 -1.95
C LEU A 79 3.74 14.22 -2.33
N SER A 80 3.91 13.15 -1.55
CA SER A 80 3.22 11.88 -1.82
C SER A 80 1.72 12.04 -1.61
N ASN A 81 1.29 12.74 -0.55
CA ASN A 81 -0.12 13.03 -0.31
C ASN A 81 -0.74 13.84 -1.45
N GLU A 82 -0.13 14.96 -1.83
CA GLU A 82 -0.61 15.82 -2.92
C GLU A 82 -0.78 15.05 -4.23
N VAL A 83 0.18 14.20 -4.56
CA VAL A 83 0.15 13.39 -5.78
C VAL A 83 -0.99 12.37 -5.73
N PHE A 84 -1.16 11.68 -4.61
CA PHE A 84 -2.26 10.72 -4.45
C PHE A 84 -3.62 11.41 -4.49
N VAL A 85 -3.81 12.52 -3.76
CA VAL A 85 -5.05 13.30 -3.80
C VAL A 85 -5.37 13.74 -5.22
N ASN A 86 -4.41 14.34 -5.93
CA ASN A 86 -4.62 14.79 -7.30
C ASN A 86 -4.93 13.64 -8.27
N ALA A 87 -4.21 12.51 -8.17
CA ALA A 87 -4.45 11.33 -9.00
C ALA A 87 -5.82 10.72 -8.73
N LEU A 88 -6.21 10.60 -7.46
CA LEU A 88 -7.48 9.99 -7.06
C LEU A 88 -8.68 10.87 -7.41
N VAL A 89 -8.59 12.20 -7.26
CA VAL A 89 -9.64 13.13 -7.71
C VAL A 89 -9.76 13.14 -9.24
N SER A 90 -8.64 13.22 -9.97
CA SER A 90 -8.64 13.25 -11.44
C SER A 90 -9.12 11.95 -12.08
N SER A 91 -9.12 10.84 -11.35
CA SER A 91 -9.75 9.59 -11.81
C SER A 91 -11.24 9.76 -12.11
N GLY A 92 -11.92 10.70 -11.45
CA GLY A 92 -13.37 10.87 -11.50
C GLY A 92 -14.14 9.70 -10.89
N ARG A 93 -13.48 8.83 -10.11
CA ARG A 93 -14.06 7.60 -9.53
C ARG A 93 -14.20 7.65 -8.02
N THR A 94 -13.62 8.64 -7.36
CA THR A 94 -13.64 8.79 -5.90
C THR A 94 -14.66 9.82 -5.44
N CYS A 95 -15.20 9.64 -4.24
CA CYS A 95 -16.09 10.58 -3.56
C CYS A 95 -15.56 11.03 -2.20
N VAL A 96 -14.77 10.20 -1.53
CA VAL A 96 -14.08 10.54 -0.28
C VAL A 96 -12.67 9.97 -0.30
N LEU A 97 -11.73 10.76 0.16
CA LEU A 97 -10.35 10.38 0.39
C LEU A 97 -10.05 10.49 1.88
N VAL A 98 -9.42 9.45 2.44
CA VAL A 98 -8.94 9.44 3.83
C VAL A 98 -7.44 9.17 3.77
N SER A 99 -6.65 10.21 4.02
CA SER A 99 -5.19 10.12 4.05
C SER A 99 -4.71 10.07 5.50
N GLU A 100 -3.62 9.35 5.74
CA GLU A 100 -2.90 9.42 7.03
C GLU A 100 -2.39 10.86 7.31
N GLU A 101 -2.05 11.60 6.25
CA GLU A 101 -1.46 12.94 6.30
C GLU A 101 -2.49 14.07 6.54
N ASP A 102 -3.79 13.79 6.42
CA ASP A 102 -4.86 14.78 6.53
C ASP A 102 -5.70 14.54 7.79
N GLU A 103 -5.92 15.59 8.61
CA GLU A 103 -6.74 15.50 9.83
C GLU A 103 -8.20 15.12 9.54
N LYS A 104 -8.71 15.51 8.37
CA LYS A 104 -10.10 15.35 7.98
C LYS A 104 -10.19 14.65 6.64
N ALA A 105 -11.22 13.83 6.49
CA ALA A 105 -11.56 13.24 5.22
C ALA A 105 -11.81 14.33 4.16
N THR A 106 -11.21 14.16 2.98
CA THR A 106 -11.39 15.05 1.84
C THR A 106 -12.59 14.59 1.03
N PHE A 107 -13.64 15.41 1.02
CA PHE A 107 -14.84 15.17 0.22
C PHE A 107 -14.67 15.74 -1.18
N VAL A 108 -14.78 14.89 -2.20
CA VAL A 108 -14.62 15.30 -3.59
C VAL A 108 -15.81 16.16 -4.04
N ASP A 109 -15.52 17.24 -4.78
CA ASP A 109 -16.51 18.13 -5.37
C ASP A 109 -17.57 17.30 -6.12
N PRO A 110 -18.89 17.55 -5.91
CA PRO A 110 -19.96 16.84 -6.60
C PRO A 110 -19.79 16.69 -8.12
N LYS A 111 -19.16 17.65 -8.80
CA LYS A 111 -18.92 17.63 -10.26
C LYS A 111 -17.85 16.62 -10.70
N LEU A 112 -16.94 16.26 -9.80
CA LEU A 112 -15.82 15.36 -10.04
C LEU A 112 -16.01 13.99 -9.37
N ARG A 113 -17.16 13.81 -8.71
CA ARG A 113 -17.43 12.71 -7.79
C ARG A 113 -17.71 11.41 -8.53
N GLY A 114 -17.05 10.35 -8.09
CA GLY A 114 -17.41 8.96 -8.39
C GLY A 114 -18.08 8.25 -7.21
N LYS A 115 -17.84 6.95 -7.07
CA LYS A 115 -18.56 6.10 -6.11
C LYS A 115 -17.68 5.44 -5.05
N TYR A 116 -16.37 5.65 -5.11
CA TYR A 116 -15.42 4.98 -4.24
C TYR A 116 -14.89 5.89 -3.14
N CYS A 117 -14.75 5.33 -1.95
CA CYS A 117 -13.91 5.89 -0.91
C CYS A 117 -12.54 5.20 -0.95
N VAL A 118 -11.47 5.98 -0.85
CA VAL A 118 -10.11 5.46 -0.79
C VAL A 118 -9.47 5.91 0.51
N CYS A 119 -9.09 4.94 1.34
CA CYS A 119 -8.26 5.16 2.51
C CYS A 119 -6.82 4.81 2.14
N PHE A 120 -5.87 5.69 2.41
CA PHE A 120 -4.48 5.46 2.02
C PHE A 120 -3.48 6.08 2.99
N ASP A 121 -2.33 5.41 3.09
CA ASP A 121 -1.11 5.97 3.64
C ASP A 121 -0.19 6.23 2.44
N PRO A 122 0.06 7.51 2.08
CA PRO A 122 0.82 7.84 0.90
C PRO A 122 2.30 7.45 1.03
N LEU A 123 2.86 7.41 2.25
CA LEU A 123 4.26 7.10 2.49
C LEU A 123 4.53 6.43 3.86
N ASP A 124 4.14 5.16 4.00
CA ASP A 124 4.38 4.33 5.17
C ASP A 124 5.88 4.17 5.44
N GLY A 125 6.26 4.36 6.71
CA GLY A 125 7.64 4.26 7.16
C GLY A 125 8.51 5.45 6.76
N SER A 126 7.94 6.64 6.51
CA SER A 126 8.68 7.86 6.18
C SER A 126 9.84 8.18 7.13
N SER A 127 9.71 7.82 8.41
CA SER A 127 10.78 7.90 9.42
C SER A 127 12.06 7.15 9.02
N ASN A 128 11.96 6.13 8.17
CA ASN A 128 13.06 5.30 7.68
C ASN A 128 13.75 5.83 6.41
N ILE A 129 13.24 6.88 5.78
CA ILE A 129 13.79 7.45 4.54
C ILE A 129 15.28 7.77 4.68
N ASP A 130 15.68 8.42 5.78
CA ASP A 130 17.06 8.87 6.00
C ASP A 130 18.04 7.72 6.22
N CYS A 131 17.53 6.56 6.62
CA CYS A 131 18.31 5.35 6.85
C CYS A 131 18.41 4.47 5.58
N GLY A 132 17.75 4.84 4.48
CA GLY A 132 17.75 4.07 3.23
C GLY A 132 17.07 2.70 3.35
N VAL A 133 16.15 2.55 4.31
CA VAL A 133 15.36 1.33 4.53
C VAL A 133 14.09 1.38 3.68
N SER A 134 13.50 0.21 3.40
CA SER A 134 12.28 0.12 2.59
C SER A 134 11.10 0.85 3.25
N ILE A 135 10.37 1.57 2.42
CA ILE A 135 9.14 2.32 2.75
C ILE A 135 8.05 1.92 1.75
N GLY A 136 6.82 2.41 1.92
CA GLY A 136 5.73 2.02 1.04
C GLY A 136 4.57 2.99 0.93
N THR A 137 3.57 2.61 0.18
CA THR A 137 2.23 3.24 0.16
C THR A 137 1.23 2.13 0.44
N ILE A 138 0.24 2.39 1.28
CA ILE A 138 -0.84 1.43 1.58
C ILE A 138 -2.16 2.04 1.10
N PHE A 139 -3.06 1.23 0.56
CA PHE A 139 -4.39 1.69 0.19
C PHE A 139 -5.47 0.63 0.38
N GLY A 140 -6.67 1.09 0.71
CA GLY A 140 -7.90 0.31 0.76
C GLY A 140 -9.02 1.05 0.04
N ILE A 141 -9.84 0.32 -0.70
CA ILE A 141 -10.92 0.87 -1.54
C ILE A 141 -12.25 0.32 -1.04
N TYR A 142 -13.18 1.23 -0.76
CA TYR A 142 -14.56 0.95 -0.38
C TYR A 142 -15.52 1.51 -1.41
N MET A 143 -16.71 0.92 -1.48
CA MET A 143 -17.82 1.48 -2.24
C MET A 143 -18.73 2.28 -1.30
N ILE A 144 -19.08 3.50 -1.66
CA ILE A 144 -20.08 4.29 -0.94
C ILE A 144 -21.45 3.94 -1.50
N LYS A 145 -22.38 3.57 -0.60
CA LYS A 145 -23.71 3.10 -0.98
C LYS A 145 -24.61 4.27 -1.36
N ASN A 146 -24.55 5.36 -0.59
CA ASN A 146 -25.32 6.57 -0.85
C ASN A 146 -24.42 7.71 -1.39
N GLN A 147 -24.52 7.97 -2.69
CA GLN A 147 -23.73 9.02 -3.36
C GLN A 147 -24.32 10.42 -3.21
N ASP A 148 -25.61 10.52 -2.89
CA ASP A 148 -26.33 11.79 -2.78
C ASP A 148 -25.97 12.52 -1.47
N THR A 149 -25.79 11.77 -0.39
CA THR A 149 -25.35 12.26 0.92
C THR A 149 -24.18 11.43 1.44
N VAL A 150 -22.99 11.78 0.95
CA VAL A 150 -21.73 11.21 1.44
C VAL A 150 -21.42 11.81 2.81
N THR A 151 -21.55 11.01 3.86
CA THR A 151 -21.24 11.40 5.24
C THR A 151 -20.03 10.64 5.76
N LEU A 152 -19.49 11.06 6.91
CA LEU A 152 -18.36 10.37 7.55
C LEU A 152 -18.75 8.95 7.99
N GLU A 153 -20.00 8.72 8.37
CA GLU A 153 -20.50 7.40 8.78
C GLU A 153 -20.47 6.39 7.63
N GLU A 154 -20.72 6.83 6.40
CA GLU A 154 -20.60 5.99 5.19
C GLU A 154 -19.14 5.64 4.87
N VAL A 155 -18.18 6.39 5.41
CA VAL A 155 -16.74 6.15 5.26
C VAL A 155 -16.23 5.13 6.29
N LEU A 156 -16.79 5.14 7.50
CA LEU A 156 -16.40 4.27 8.62
C LEU A 156 -16.94 2.85 8.46
N GLN A 157 -16.55 2.19 7.37
CA GLN A 157 -16.93 0.82 7.04
C GLN A 157 -15.95 -0.20 7.65
N PRO A 158 -16.42 -1.41 7.99
CA PRO A 158 -15.53 -2.47 8.47
C PRO A 158 -14.66 -2.98 7.32
N GLY A 159 -13.41 -3.37 7.61
CA GLY A 159 -12.44 -3.80 6.59
C GLY A 159 -12.85 -5.00 5.72
N LYS A 160 -13.80 -5.82 6.18
CA LYS A 160 -14.40 -6.90 5.38
C LYS A 160 -15.21 -6.41 4.17
N ASP A 161 -15.60 -5.13 4.16
CA ASP A 161 -16.38 -4.50 3.09
C ASP A 161 -15.45 -3.84 2.04
N MET A 162 -14.12 -3.93 2.19
CA MET A 162 -13.18 -3.50 1.15
C MET A 162 -13.38 -4.31 -0.13
N ILE A 163 -13.47 -3.61 -1.26
CA ILE A 163 -13.59 -4.23 -2.58
C ILE A 163 -12.23 -4.50 -3.23
N ALA A 164 -11.21 -3.74 -2.80
CA ALA A 164 -9.82 -3.94 -3.20
C ALA A 164 -8.91 -3.30 -2.15
N ALA A 165 -7.72 -3.87 -2.00
CA ALA A 165 -6.69 -3.32 -1.13
C ALA A 165 -5.32 -3.73 -1.66
N GLY A 166 -4.31 -2.97 -1.29
CA GLY A 166 -2.95 -3.27 -1.69
C GLY A 166 -1.94 -2.37 -1.03
N TYR A 167 -0.69 -2.62 -1.37
CA TYR A 167 0.43 -1.76 -1.00
C TYR A 167 1.46 -1.74 -2.11
N CYS A 168 2.22 -0.66 -2.20
CA CYS A 168 3.42 -0.56 -3.00
C CYS A 168 4.63 -0.44 -2.09
N MET A 169 5.62 -1.29 -2.28
CA MET A 169 6.86 -1.30 -1.50
C MET A 169 7.98 -0.69 -2.35
N TYR A 170 8.60 0.37 -1.84
CA TYR A 170 9.74 1.07 -2.42
C TYR A 170 11.03 0.55 -1.76
N GLY A 171 11.43 -0.66 -2.14
CA GLY A 171 12.65 -1.31 -1.66
C GLY A 171 13.76 -1.35 -2.71
N SER A 172 14.59 -2.39 -2.65
CA SER A 172 15.60 -2.68 -3.69
C SER A 172 14.98 -2.87 -5.08
N SER A 173 13.73 -3.30 -5.12
CA SER A 173 12.84 -3.22 -6.28
C SER A 173 11.52 -2.60 -5.84
N CYS A 174 10.82 -1.92 -6.76
CA CYS A 174 9.49 -1.39 -6.50
C CYS A 174 8.45 -2.47 -6.83
N THR A 175 7.71 -2.93 -5.81
CA THR A 175 6.72 -4.00 -5.96
C THR A 175 5.36 -3.56 -5.47
N LEU A 176 4.33 -3.69 -6.31
CA LEU A 176 2.94 -3.46 -5.96
C LEU A 176 2.24 -4.79 -5.73
N VAL A 177 1.61 -4.96 -4.56
CA VAL A 177 0.79 -6.12 -4.21
C VAL A 177 -0.66 -5.70 -4.15
N LEU A 178 -1.53 -6.41 -4.87
CA LEU A 178 -2.94 -6.08 -5.05
C LEU A 178 -3.82 -7.29 -4.78
N SER A 179 -4.94 -7.05 -4.10
CA SER A 179 -6.08 -7.96 -3.98
C SER A 179 -7.37 -7.24 -4.38
N THR A 180 -8.22 -7.90 -5.15
CA THR A 180 -9.58 -7.47 -5.51
C THR A 180 -10.64 -8.47 -5.01
N GLY A 181 -10.28 -9.28 -4.01
CA GLY A 181 -11.13 -10.36 -3.48
C GLY A 181 -10.87 -11.75 -4.09
N ASN A 182 -10.25 -11.82 -5.28
CA ASN A 182 -9.97 -13.08 -6.00
C ASN A 182 -8.49 -13.49 -5.91
N GLY A 183 -7.95 -13.53 -4.69
CA GLY A 183 -6.54 -13.83 -4.45
C GLY A 183 -5.66 -12.57 -4.42
N VAL A 184 -4.36 -12.79 -4.30
CA VAL A 184 -3.35 -11.74 -4.09
C VAL A 184 -2.27 -11.89 -5.15
N ASN A 185 -1.94 -10.80 -5.85
CA ASN A 185 -0.93 -10.83 -6.90
C ASN A 185 0.11 -9.73 -6.67
N GLY A 186 1.38 -10.05 -6.90
CA GLY A 186 2.50 -9.11 -6.82
C GLY A 186 3.07 -8.78 -8.20
N PHE A 187 3.33 -7.50 -8.41
CA PHE A 187 3.84 -6.92 -9.64
C PHE A 187 5.10 -6.13 -9.35
N THR A 188 6.16 -6.34 -10.11
CA THR A 188 7.41 -5.57 -9.98
C THR A 188 7.48 -4.52 -11.08
N LEU A 189 7.82 -3.30 -10.72
CA LEU A 189 8.03 -2.20 -11.67
C LEU A 189 9.29 -2.46 -12.49
N ASP A 190 9.14 -2.53 -13.81
CA ASP A 190 10.25 -2.39 -14.75
C ASP A 190 10.45 -0.89 -15.02
N PRO A 191 11.57 -0.28 -14.57
CA PRO A 191 11.79 1.16 -14.76
C PRO A 191 12.07 1.56 -16.21
N SER A 192 12.54 0.63 -17.04
CA SER A 192 12.82 0.88 -18.46
C SER A 192 11.53 0.93 -19.29
N LEU A 193 10.54 0.12 -18.92
CA LEU A 193 9.21 0.12 -19.55
C LEU A 193 8.23 1.09 -18.87
N GLY A 194 8.45 1.42 -17.60
CA GLY A 194 7.52 2.19 -16.78
C GLY A 194 6.26 1.39 -16.41
N GLU A 195 6.33 0.06 -16.41
CA GLU A 195 5.19 -0.83 -16.21
C GLU A 195 5.38 -1.78 -15.04
N PHE A 196 4.30 -2.02 -14.30
CA PHE A 196 4.25 -3.07 -13.27
C PHE A 196 3.92 -4.41 -13.94
N ILE A 197 4.87 -5.33 -13.91
CA ILE A 197 4.77 -6.65 -14.53
C ILE A 197 4.55 -7.69 -13.44
N MET A 198 3.60 -8.60 -13.65
CA MET A 198 3.30 -9.69 -12.71
C MET A 198 4.53 -10.57 -12.52
N THR A 199 5.02 -10.64 -11.28
CA THR A 199 6.17 -11.46 -10.88
C THR A 199 5.79 -12.50 -9.83
N HIS A 200 4.68 -12.28 -9.11
CA HIS A 200 4.23 -13.15 -8.02
C HIS A 200 2.72 -13.42 -8.15
N PRO A 201 2.31 -14.35 -9.03
CA PRO A 201 0.90 -14.72 -9.15
C PRO A 201 0.41 -15.52 -7.94
N ASP A 202 -0.84 -15.32 -7.53
CA ASP A 202 -1.56 -16.06 -6.49
C ASP A 202 -0.75 -16.29 -5.19
N ILE A 203 -0.27 -15.21 -4.60
CA ILE A 203 0.50 -15.22 -3.35
C ILE A 203 -0.33 -15.91 -2.25
N LYS A 204 0.25 -16.93 -1.62
CA LYS A 204 -0.27 -17.60 -0.42
C LYS A 204 0.74 -17.54 0.72
N ILE A 205 0.27 -17.18 1.90
CA ILE A 205 1.07 -17.30 3.12
C ILE A 205 1.24 -18.78 3.49
N PRO A 206 2.45 -19.24 3.85
CA PRO A 206 2.64 -20.61 4.32
C PRO A 206 1.88 -20.84 5.64
N PRO A 207 1.43 -22.08 5.94
CA PRO A 207 0.65 -22.37 7.14
C PRO A 207 1.41 -22.12 8.45
N LYS A 208 2.75 -22.14 8.43
CA LYS A 208 3.59 -21.84 9.60
C LYS A 208 4.85 -21.08 9.19
N GLY A 209 5.02 -19.88 9.75
CA GLY A 209 6.22 -19.05 9.57
C GLY A 209 7.35 -19.36 10.56
N LYS A 210 8.60 -19.11 10.13
CA LYS A 210 9.83 -19.27 10.94
C LYS A 210 10.37 -17.96 11.51
N ILE A 211 9.67 -16.86 11.26
CA ILE A 211 10.08 -15.51 11.65
C ILE A 211 9.02 -14.92 12.59
N TYR A 212 9.44 -14.07 13.52
CA TYR A 212 8.57 -13.15 14.25
C TYR A 212 9.11 -11.73 14.10
N SER A 213 8.20 -10.74 14.06
CA SER A 213 8.52 -9.33 13.87
C SER A 213 7.81 -8.52 14.95
N VAL A 214 8.58 -7.88 15.83
CA VAL A 214 8.08 -7.04 16.92
C VAL A 214 9.19 -6.12 17.41
N ASN A 215 8.84 -4.90 17.87
CA ASN A 215 9.77 -4.05 18.59
C ASN A 215 9.95 -4.54 20.03
N GLU A 216 11.02 -5.29 20.30
CA GLU A 216 11.32 -5.79 21.65
C GLU A 216 11.67 -4.69 22.66
N GLY A 217 11.95 -3.46 22.21
CA GLY A 217 12.11 -2.30 23.09
C GLY A 217 10.85 -1.98 23.90
N ASN A 218 9.67 -2.39 23.41
CA ASN A 218 8.39 -2.22 24.09
C ASN A 218 8.07 -3.34 25.10
N ALA A 219 9.01 -4.25 25.38
CA ALA A 219 8.76 -5.44 26.21
C ALA A 219 8.19 -5.13 27.60
N LYS A 220 8.57 -4.00 28.21
CA LYS A 220 8.04 -3.56 29.51
C LYS A 220 6.52 -3.31 29.48
N ASN A 221 5.98 -2.96 28.31
CA ASN A 221 4.58 -2.57 28.13
C ASN A 221 3.72 -3.71 27.55
N TRP A 222 4.31 -4.88 27.29
CA TRP A 222 3.57 -6.00 26.72
C TRP A 222 2.61 -6.62 27.72
N ASP A 223 1.43 -7.00 27.22
CA ASP A 223 0.55 -7.87 27.97
C ASP A 223 1.15 -9.27 28.14
N THR A 224 0.59 -10.02 29.09
CA THR A 224 1.07 -11.37 29.40
C THR A 224 1.01 -12.31 28.19
N PRO A 225 -0.05 -12.35 27.36
CA PRO A 225 -0.09 -13.18 26.16
C PRO A 225 1.03 -12.88 25.15
N THR A 226 1.31 -11.60 24.89
CA THR A 226 2.34 -11.16 23.95
C THR A 226 3.73 -11.55 24.44
N ALA A 227 4.03 -11.27 25.71
CA ALA A 227 5.30 -11.64 26.32
C ALA A 227 5.55 -13.16 26.25
N LYS A 228 4.54 -13.97 26.59
CA LYS A 228 4.61 -15.43 26.50
C LYS A 228 4.79 -15.93 25.07
N TYR A 229 4.16 -15.28 24.09
CA TYR A 229 4.34 -15.65 22.68
C TYR A 229 5.77 -15.37 22.19
N VAL A 230 6.33 -14.21 22.51
CA VAL A 230 7.70 -13.85 22.15
C VAL A 230 8.71 -14.78 22.84
N GLU A 231 8.48 -15.10 24.12
CA GLU A 231 9.28 -16.10 24.84
C GLU A 231 9.23 -17.46 24.15
N LYS A 232 8.04 -17.94 23.77
CA LYS A 232 7.88 -19.19 23.01
C LYS A 232 8.57 -19.17 21.65
N CYS A 233 8.65 -18.01 20.99
CA CYS A 233 9.40 -17.87 19.74
C CYS A 233 10.91 -18.05 19.95
N LYS A 234 11.45 -17.61 21.09
CA LYS A 234 12.87 -17.71 21.44
C LYS A 234 13.24 -19.07 22.04
N TYR A 235 12.37 -19.62 22.87
CA TYR A 235 12.59 -20.84 23.66
C TYR A 235 11.43 -21.84 23.43
N PRO A 236 11.30 -22.41 22.23
CA PRO A 236 10.27 -23.39 21.94
C PRO A 236 10.44 -24.66 22.79
N THR A 237 9.33 -25.16 23.35
CA THR A 237 9.30 -26.39 24.18
C THR A 237 8.79 -27.61 23.42
N ASP A 238 8.36 -27.44 22.17
CA ASP A 238 7.80 -28.48 21.30
C ASP A 238 8.86 -29.19 20.44
N GLY A 239 10.16 -28.96 20.72
CA GLY A 239 11.29 -29.50 19.95
C GLY A 239 11.55 -28.79 18.62
N SER A 240 10.79 -27.74 18.27
CA SER A 240 11.07 -26.93 17.08
C SER A 240 12.27 -25.99 17.29
N SER A 241 12.88 -25.52 16.20
CA SER A 241 13.94 -24.50 16.27
C SER A 241 13.37 -23.13 16.67
N PRO A 242 14.12 -22.30 17.42
CA PRO A 242 13.75 -20.91 17.66
C PRO A 242 13.42 -20.16 16.36
N LYS A 243 12.45 -19.25 16.42
CA LYS A 243 12.12 -18.38 15.29
C LYS A 243 13.17 -17.27 15.15
N SER A 244 13.43 -16.85 13.93
CA SER A 244 14.28 -15.68 13.67
C SER A 244 13.53 -14.38 13.94
N LEU A 245 14.16 -13.43 14.64
CA LEU A 245 13.66 -12.06 14.73
C LEU A 245 14.01 -11.29 13.44
N ARG A 246 13.02 -10.62 12.86
CA ARG A 246 13.21 -9.60 11.82
C ARG A 246 12.28 -8.43 12.12
N TYR A 247 12.83 -7.24 12.33
CA TYR A 247 12.06 -6.03 12.56
C TYR A 247 12.71 -4.92 11.72
N ILE A 248 12.03 -4.50 10.65
CA ILE A 248 12.54 -3.49 9.70
C ILE A 248 12.19 -2.07 10.17
N GLY A 249 11.00 -1.92 10.78
CA GLY A 249 10.56 -0.65 11.34
C GLY A 249 11.37 -0.22 12.55
N ARG A 250 11.09 1.00 13.02
CA ARG A 250 11.63 1.52 14.27
C ARG A 250 10.61 1.43 15.40
#